data_AF-A0A9P6AHT4-F1
#
_entry.id   AF-A0A9P6AHT4-F1
#
_cell.length_a   1.000
_cell.length_b   1.000
_cell.length_c   1.000
_cell.angle_alpha   90.00
_cell.angle_beta   90.00
_cell.angle_gamma   90.00
#
_symmetry.space_group_name_H-M   'P 1'
#
loop_
_entity.id
_entity.type
_entity.pdbx_description
1 polymer ?
#
loop_
_entity_poly.entity_id
_entity_poly.type
_entity_poly.pdbx_seq_one_letter_code
_entity_poly.pdbx_strand_id
1 'polypeptide(L)'
;METTRYRGLLRELRKSGYSASARRWIVPATSVRIVFDAARAADSSRKEHIMRTLESAHTFLKAQREHQGLLARYNPLHDLTSEEHLKATANRVGLNMPLDVDLTKPS
;
A
#
# COMPACT_ATOMS: atom_id res chain seq x y z
N MET A 1 -12.42 -24.33 7.61
CA MET A 1 -11.42 -23.36 8.12
C MET A 1 -10.66 -22.62 7.02
N GLU A 2 -10.26 -23.27 5.92
CA GLU A 2 -9.43 -22.66 4.86
C GLU A 2 -10.10 -21.49 4.11
N THR A 3 -11.40 -21.60 3.83
CA THR A 3 -12.17 -20.55 3.14
C THR A 3 -12.30 -19.26 3.96
N THR A 4 -12.32 -19.36 5.29
CA THR A 4 -12.36 -18.20 6.20
C THR A 4 -11.05 -17.44 6.16
N ARG A 5 -9.90 -18.14 6.14
CA ARG A 5 -8.56 -17.53 6.03
C ARG A 5 -8.38 -16.82 4.69
N TYR A 6 -8.78 -17.47 3.59
CA TYR A 6 -8.79 -16.86 2.25
C TYR A 6 -9.62 -15.57 2.20
N ARG A 7 -10.86 -15.61 2.72
CA ARG A 7 -11.75 -14.43 2.76
C ARG A 7 -11.20 -13.32 3.66
N GLY A 8 -10.55 -13.67 4.76
CA GLY A 8 -9.86 -12.72 5.63
C GLY A 8 -8.77 -11.95 4.88
N LEU A 9 -7.90 -12.67 4.18
CA LEU A 9 -6.83 -12.09 3.36
C LEU A 9 -7.38 -11.15 2.27
N LEU A 10 -8.40 -11.59 1.51
CA LEU A 10 -9.01 -10.75 0.47
C LEU A 10 -9.64 -9.47 1.05
N ARG A 11 -10.31 -9.56 2.20
CA ARG A 11 -10.88 -8.40 2.87
C ARG A 11 -9.79 -7.44 3.32
N GLU A 12 -8.68 -7.96 3.83
CA GLU A 12 -7.56 -7.15 4.29
C GLU A 12 -6.85 -6.44 3.15
N LEU A 13 -6.62 -7.15 2.05
CA LEU A 13 -6.06 -6.60 0.81
C LEU A 13 -6.92 -5.47 0.24
N ARG A 14 -8.25 -5.59 0.34
CA ARG A 14 -9.17 -4.51 -0.05
C ARG A 14 -9.06 -3.29 0.87
N LYS A 15 -8.89 -3.52 2.19
CA LYS A 15 -8.76 -2.46 3.19
C LYS A 15 -7.40 -1.75 3.15
N SER A 16 -6.35 -2.43 2.70
CA SER A 16 -4.98 -1.87 2.67
C SER A 16 -4.74 -0.88 1.52
N GLY A 17 -5.78 -0.47 0.78
CA GLY A 17 -5.69 0.71 -0.07
C GLY A 17 -4.97 0.50 -1.41
N TYR A 18 -4.83 -0.74 -1.89
CA TYR A 18 -4.51 -1.01 -3.30
C TYR A 18 -5.72 -0.63 -4.18
N SER A 19 -5.92 0.67 -4.32
CA SER A 19 -6.76 1.39 -5.28
C SER A 19 -8.24 1.63 -5.01
N ALA A 20 -8.59 2.91 -5.11
CA ALA A 20 -9.93 3.45 -5.36
C ALA A 20 -10.56 3.01 -6.71
N SER A 21 -9.86 2.25 -7.56
CA SER A 21 -10.33 1.80 -8.88
C SER A 21 -10.44 0.28 -8.95
N ALA A 22 -11.63 -0.20 -9.32
CA ALA A 22 -11.94 -1.63 -9.45
C ALA A 22 -10.96 -2.40 -10.33
N ARG A 23 -10.31 -1.76 -11.33
CA ARG A 23 -9.36 -2.42 -12.24
C ARG A 23 -8.02 -2.77 -11.57
N ARG A 24 -7.54 -1.95 -10.63
CA ARG A 24 -6.27 -2.19 -9.92
C ARG A 24 -6.40 -3.26 -8.83
N TRP A 25 -7.61 -3.55 -8.37
CA TRP A 25 -7.93 -4.64 -7.43
C TRP A 25 -7.86 -6.04 -8.07
N ILE A 26 -8.09 -6.16 -9.37
CA ILE A 26 -8.23 -7.47 -10.07
C ILE A 26 -6.93 -8.27 -10.02
N VAL A 27 -5.78 -7.61 -10.24
CA VAL A 27 -4.49 -8.31 -10.36
C VAL A 27 -4.06 -8.95 -9.03
N PRO A 28 -4.00 -8.21 -7.89
CA PRO A 28 -3.62 -8.82 -6.60
C PRO A 28 -4.59 -9.92 -6.14
N ALA A 29 -5.90 -9.75 -6.35
CA ALA A 29 -6.90 -10.74 -5.98
C ALA A 29 -6.78 -12.03 -6.80
N THR A 30 -6.45 -11.91 -8.09
CA THR A 30 -6.23 -13.06 -8.98
C THR A 30 -4.98 -13.83 -8.57
N SER A 31 -3.89 -13.15 -8.23
CA SER A 31 -2.66 -13.80 -7.75
C SER A 31 -2.89 -14.59 -6.46
N VAL A 32 -3.63 -14.00 -5.49
CA VAL A 32 -3.99 -14.70 -4.25
C VAL A 32 -4.85 -15.94 -4.53
N ARG A 33 -5.76 -15.86 -5.51
CA ARG A 33 -6.58 -17.00 -5.93
C ARG A 33 -5.74 -18.12 -6.55
N ILE A 34 -4.81 -17.80 -7.46
CA ILE A 34 -3.90 -18.78 -8.07
C ILE A 34 -3.09 -19.53 -7.00
N VAL A 35 -2.55 -18.81 -6.01
CA VAL A 35 -1.79 -19.42 -4.91
C VAL A 35 -2.69 -20.35 -4.05
N PHE A 36 -3.93 -19.95 -3.80
CA PHE A 36 -4.88 -20.76 -3.05
C PHE A 36 -5.30 -22.02 -3.81
N ASP A 37 -5.53 -21.91 -5.12
CA ASP A 37 -5.83 -23.05 -5.99
C ASP A 37 -4.64 -24.02 -6.06
N ALA A 38 -3.40 -23.51 -6.11
CA ALA A 38 -2.19 -24.32 -6.01
C ALA A 38 -2.05 -25.02 -4.66
N ALA A 39 -2.45 -24.38 -3.55
CA ALA A 39 -2.44 -24.97 -2.22
C ALA A 39 -3.44 -26.14 -2.09
N ARG A 40 -4.55 -26.09 -2.82
CA ARG A 40 -5.58 -27.12 -2.82
C ARG A 40 -5.15 -28.38 -3.56
N ALA A 41 -4.31 -28.24 -4.59
CA ALA A 41 -3.78 -29.34 -5.39
C ALA A 41 -2.44 -29.89 -4.85
N ALA A 42 -1.86 -29.28 -3.81
CA ALA A 42 -0.56 -29.64 -3.27
C ALA A 42 -0.63 -30.73 -2.19
N ASP A 43 0.49 -31.42 -1.99
CA ASP A 43 0.70 -32.37 -0.88
C ASP A 43 0.62 -31.67 0.48
N SER A 44 0.35 -32.45 1.54
CA SER A 44 0.13 -31.95 2.90
C SER A 44 1.23 -31.00 3.41
N SER A 45 2.50 -31.30 3.17
CA SER A 45 3.63 -30.46 3.62
C SER A 45 3.69 -29.11 2.89
N ARG A 46 3.53 -29.14 1.55
CA ARG A 46 3.52 -27.93 0.73
C ARG A 46 2.29 -27.08 1.00
N LYS A 47 1.14 -27.72 1.22
CA LYS A 47 -0.11 -27.07 1.62
C LYS A 47 0.07 -26.31 2.94
N GLU A 48 0.65 -26.94 3.96
CA GLU A 48 0.90 -26.29 5.25
C GLU A 48 1.84 -25.07 5.11
N HIS A 49 2.90 -25.21 4.32
CA HIS A 49 3.80 -24.09 4.03
C HIS A 49 3.07 -22.91 3.36
N ILE A 50 2.23 -23.18 2.35
CA ILE A 50 1.47 -22.13 1.67
C ILE A 50 0.48 -21.46 2.64
N MET A 51 -0.20 -22.25 3.48
CA MET A 51 -1.12 -21.71 4.48
C MET A 51 -0.42 -20.79 5.48
N ARG A 52 0.79 -21.15 5.93
CA ARG A 52 1.61 -20.30 6.79
C ARG A 52 2.03 -19.00 6.10
N THR A 53 2.41 -19.08 4.82
CA THR A 53 2.73 -17.90 4.01
C THR A 53 1.52 -16.96 3.86
N LEU A 54 0.32 -17.51 3.66
CA LEU A 54 -0.92 -16.72 3.60
C LEU A 54 -1.23 -16.00 4.92
N GLU A 55 -0.96 -16.63 6.06
CA GLU A 55 -1.12 -16.01 7.39
C GLU A 55 -0.11 -14.90 7.64
N SER A 56 1.15 -15.12 7.26
CA SER A 56 2.19 -14.08 7.28
C SER A 56 1.81 -12.90 6.39
N ALA A 57 1.31 -13.16 5.18
CA ALA A 57 0.85 -12.11 4.26
C ALA A 57 -0.34 -11.31 4.84
N HIS A 58 -1.30 -11.99 5.46
CA HIS A 58 -2.42 -11.32 6.14
C HIS A 58 -1.92 -10.40 7.27
N THR A 59 -0.98 -10.89 8.08
CA THR A 59 -0.39 -10.11 9.18
C THR A 59 0.38 -8.90 8.66
N PHE A 60 1.15 -9.08 7.59
CA PHE A 60 1.86 -8.00 6.92
C PHE A 60 0.93 -6.92 6.38
N LEU A 61 -0.15 -7.30 5.68
CA LEU A 61 -1.12 -6.33 5.14
C LEU A 61 -1.80 -5.53 6.25
N LYS A 62 -2.10 -6.18 7.38
CA LYS A 62 -2.64 -5.51 8.56
C LYS A 62 -1.67 -4.47 9.12
N ALA A 63 -0.41 -4.86 9.30
CA ALA A 63 0.66 -3.98 9.79
C ALA A 63 0.90 -2.81 8.81
N GLN A 64 0.90 -3.07 7.50
CA GLN A 64 1.05 -2.03 6.48
C GLN A 64 -0.06 -0.98 6.56
N ARG A 65 -1.32 -1.41 6.72
CA ARG A 65 -2.43 -0.45 6.87
C ARG A 65 -2.28 0.39 8.14
N GLU A 66 -1.89 -0.23 9.24
CA GLU A 66 -1.69 0.47 10.51
C GLU A 66 -0.55 1.49 10.40
N HIS A 67 0.57 1.09 9.80
CA HIS A 67 1.71 1.96 9.50
C HIS A 67 1.30 3.16 8.64
N GLN A 68 0.56 2.94 7.56
CA GLN A 68 0.00 4.02 6.73
C GLN A 68 -0.91 4.97 7.55
N GLY A 69 -1.75 4.41 8.44
CA GLY A 69 -2.57 5.21 9.34
C GLY A 69 -1.77 6.02 10.36
N LEU A 70 -0.63 5.52 10.83
CA LEU A 70 0.28 6.25 11.72
C LEU A 70 1.00 7.36 10.98
N LEU A 71 1.50 7.10 9.78
CA LEU A 71 2.13 8.11 8.93
C LEU A 71 1.18 9.26 8.63
N ALA A 72 -0.06 8.97 8.22
CA ALA A 72 -1.05 10.00 7.94
C ALA A 72 -1.37 10.90 9.15
N ARG A 73 -1.30 10.36 10.39
CA ARG A 73 -1.58 11.12 11.62
C ARG A 73 -0.39 11.95 12.11
N TYR A 74 0.79 11.36 12.11
CA TYR A 74 1.97 11.95 12.77
C TYR A 74 2.94 12.60 11.80
N ASN A 75 2.93 12.20 10.52
CA ASN A 75 3.75 12.80 9.47
C ASN A 75 2.94 12.97 8.17
N PRO A 76 1.96 13.90 8.15
CA PRO A 76 1.11 14.10 6.97
C PRO A 76 1.87 14.60 5.73
N LEU A 77 3.11 15.09 5.90
CA LEU A 77 3.97 15.57 4.82
C LEU A 77 4.98 14.50 4.34
N HIS A 78 4.85 13.24 4.81
CA HIS A 78 5.81 12.17 4.48
C HIS A 78 5.90 11.82 2.99
N ASP A 79 4.83 12.08 2.23
CA ASP A 79 4.78 11.85 0.78
C ASP A 79 5.33 13.02 -0.04
N LEU A 80 5.65 14.16 0.59
CA LEU A 80 6.15 15.34 -0.10
C LEU A 80 7.66 15.27 -0.27
N THR A 81 8.12 15.64 -1.47
CA THR A 81 9.53 15.97 -1.70
C THR A 81 9.94 17.20 -0.87
N SER A 82 11.24 17.39 -0.66
CA SER A 82 11.77 18.53 0.12
C SER A 82 11.27 19.88 -0.38
N GLU A 83 11.14 20.06 -1.70
CA GLU A 83 10.62 21.27 -2.33
C GLU A 83 9.13 21.47 -2.05
N GLU A 84 8.32 20.41 -2.17
CA GLU A 84 6.90 20.44 -1.87
C GLU A 84 6.65 20.70 -0.37
N HIS A 85 7.52 20.17 0.50
CA HIS A 85 7.49 20.44 1.94
C HIS A 85 7.80 21.92 2.25
N LEU A 86 8.82 22.49 1.61
CA LEU A 86 9.15 23.92 1.68
C LEU A 86 7.98 24.79 1.21
N LYS A 87 7.37 24.43 0.07
CA LYS A 87 6.19 25.10 -0.47
C LYS A 87 4.99 25.03 0.46
N ALA A 88 4.69 23.84 1.02
CA ALA A 88 3.61 23.68 1.98
C ALA A 88 3.83 24.51 3.25
N THR A 89 5.09 24.64 3.68
CA THR A 89 5.47 25.47 4.83
C THR A 89 5.33 26.96 4.53
N ALA A 90 5.81 27.43 3.38
CA ALA A 90 5.63 28.81 2.93
C ALA A 90 4.15 29.18 2.86
N ASN A 91 3.31 28.31 2.29
CA ASN A 91 1.87 28.53 2.20
C ASN A 91 1.19 28.63 3.57
N ARG A 92 1.68 27.91 4.60
CA ARG A 92 1.12 28.00 5.98
C ARG A 92 1.29 29.39 6.60
N VAL A 93 2.30 30.14 6.18
CA VAL A 93 2.57 31.51 6.66
C VAL A 93 2.12 32.58 5.67
N GLY A 94 1.42 32.22 4.59
CA GLY A 94 0.98 33.15 3.56
C GLY A 94 2.11 33.63 2.63
N LEU A 95 3.25 32.95 2.60
CA LEU A 95 4.34 33.21 1.67
C LEU A 95 4.27 32.24 0.47
N ASN A 96 4.71 32.73 -0.70
CA ASN A 96 4.94 31.87 -1.86
C ASN A 96 6.43 31.51 -1.95
N MET A 97 6.72 30.32 -2.48
CA MET A 97 8.11 29.96 -2.81
C MET A 97 8.67 30.91 -3.87
N PRO A 98 9.95 31.29 -3.77
CA PRO A 98 10.62 32.06 -4.82
C PRO A 98 10.58 31.28 -6.14
N LEU A 99 10.42 32.01 -7.24
CA LEU A 99 10.49 31.44 -8.58
C LEU A 99 11.93 31.00 -8.83
N ASP A 100 12.13 29.78 -9.30
CA ASP A 100 13.45 29.34 -9.75
C ASP A 100 13.93 30.27 -10.86
N VAL A 101 15.15 30.78 -10.69
CA VAL A 101 15.79 31.62 -11.70
C VAL A 101 16.09 30.73 -12.90
N ASP A 102 15.35 30.96 -13.98
CA ASP A 102 15.53 30.26 -15.25
C ASP A 102 16.84 30.75 -15.90
N LEU A 103 17.95 30.05 -15.63
CA LEU A 103 19.30 30.37 -16.13
C LEU A 103 19.41 30.37 -17.67
N THR A 104 18.35 29.99 -18.38
CA THR A 104 18.32 29.90 -19.85
C THR A 104 17.66 31.09 -20.54
N LYS A 105 17.07 32.03 -19.79
CA LYS A 105 16.51 33.26 -20.36
C LYS A 105 17.48 34.43 -20.18
N PRO A 106 17.99 35.06 -21.25
CA PRO A 106 18.68 36.33 -21.13
C PRO A 106 17.69 37.43 -20.75
N SER A 107 18.14 38.33 -19.87
CA SER A 107 17.41 39.48 -19.32
C SER A 107 16.90 40.46 -20.37
#